data_AF-A0A9P8P2C7-F1
#
_entry.id   AF-A0A9P8P2C7-F1
#
_cell.length_a   1.000
_cell.length_b   1.000
_cell.length_c   1.000
_cell.angle_alpha   90.00
_cell.angle_beta   90.00
_cell.angle_gamma   90.00
#
_symmetry.space_group_name_H-M   'P 1'
#
loop_
_entity.id
_entity.type
_entity.pdbx_description
1 polymer ?
#
loop_
_entity_poly.entity_id
_entity_poly.type
_entity_poly.pdbx_seq_one_letter_code
_entity_poly.pdbx_strand_id
1 'polypeptide(L)'
;MIFLVYLALVAFLGPVRASLGDDLPEFQRCVQKCDVLTCGGASKYPEITERELLQWKTQQQIYHLFDELPLPLDLRLVGWQCLPNCDYQCQRIVTKDRVSKGQEVYQFHGKWPFVRVLGIQELFSTLFSIGNWFPHYWGAKLIWKQCGKEIRAGNSPFVKLYWSYLVVALVAMCAWFFSTIFHLRDTWNRERLDYFFAGATVLSGFHAIAVRVFKLYLPQHDRKRQLLGLVTLLAYFGHVTRLLTNWSYTYNMQANVFCGLLQNVLWIYHSVTCFRKSRRSSSLKADLLNKDVNWTLTPLALVLSVSAGMSFELFDFAPILDLVDAHALWHLATIWPALFWYSYMVRDVEEGLKDRKYE
;
A
#
# COMPACT_ATOMS: atom_id res chain seq x y z
N MET A 1 -4.49 23.96 -12.62
CA MET A 1 -5.73 23.16 -12.67
C MET A 1 -5.61 21.87 -11.87
N ILE A 2 -4.66 20.98 -12.18
CA ILE A 2 -4.45 19.71 -11.46
C ILE A 2 -4.23 19.93 -9.93
N PHE A 3 -3.39 20.89 -9.55
CA PHE A 3 -3.12 21.22 -8.13
C PHE A 3 -4.36 21.68 -7.35
N LEU A 4 -5.33 22.34 -8.00
CA LEU A 4 -6.57 22.82 -7.37
C LEU A 4 -7.59 21.69 -7.19
N VAL A 5 -7.65 20.74 -8.12
CA VAL A 5 -8.45 19.51 -7.98
C VAL A 5 -7.93 18.67 -6.82
N TYR A 6 -6.61 18.61 -6.61
CA TYR A 6 -6.00 17.88 -5.50
C TYR A 6 -6.16 18.56 -4.13
N LEU A 7 -6.08 19.89 -4.05
CA LEU A 7 -6.39 20.62 -2.81
C LEU A 7 -7.86 20.47 -2.42
N ALA A 8 -8.77 20.42 -3.40
CA ALA A 8 -10.18 20.11 -3.16
C ALA A 8 -10.34 18.68 -2.60
N LEU A 9 -9.62 17.68 -3.12
CA LEU A 9 -9.66 16.30 -2.61
C LEU A 9 -9.18 16.17 -1.15
N VAL A 10 -8.16 16.93 -0.73
CA VAL A 10 -7.71 16.96 0.68
C VAL A 10 -8.75 17.60 1.60
N ALA A 11 -9.55 18.55 1.11
CA ALA A 11 -10.60 19.21 1.86
C ALA A 11 -11.86 18.34 2.07
N PHE A 12 -12.01 17.22 1.35
CA PHE A 12 -13.13 16.27 1.50
C PHE A 12 -12.87 15.13 2.48
N LEU A 13 -11.73 15.14 3.20
CA LEU A 13 -11.44 14.12 4.21
C LEU A 13 -12.28 14.37 5.49
N GLY A 14 -13.50 13.83 5.49
CA GLY A 14 -14.38 13.80 6.65
C GLY A 14 -13.84 12.92 7.79
N PRO A 15 -14.45 12.99 8.98
CA PRO A 15 -14.06 12.15 10.11
C PRO A 15 -14.28 10.66 9.77
N VAL A 16 -13.26 9.84 10.03
CA VAL A 16 -13.37 8.37 9.94
C VAL A 16 -14.28 7.89 11.06
N ARG A 17 -15.44 7.34 10.69
CA ARG A 17 -16.35 6.67 11.63
C ARG A 17 -15.98 5.19 11.71
N ALA A 18 -16.33 4.55 12.83
CA ALA A 18 -16.29 3.09 12.91
C ALA A 18 -17.16 2.48 11.78
N SER A 19 -16.85 1.25 11.38
CA SER A 19 -17.61 0.65 10.28
C SER A 19 -19.02 0.32 10.75
N LEU A 20 -20.02 0.62 9.93
CA LEU A 20 -21.42 0.39 10.30
C LEU A 20 -21.71 -1.08 10.63
N GLY A 21 -20.95 -2.03 10.05
CA GLY A 21 -21.05 -3.45 10.37
C GLY A 21 -20.69 -3.79 11.81
N ASP A 22 -19.77 -3.03 12.43
CA ASP A 22 -19.30 -3.28 13.80
C ASP A 22 -20.38 -2.96 14.84
N ASP A 23 -21.27 -2.02 14.51
CA ASP A 23 -22.38 -1.56 15.35
C ASP A 23 -23.67 -2.37 15.15
N LEU A 24 -23.69 -3.35 14.24
CA LEU A 24 -24.86 -4.20 13.99
C LEU A 24 -25.14 -5.12 15.20
N PRO A 25 -26.33 -5.05 15.83
CA PRO A 25 -26.68 -5.93 16.94
C PRO A 25 -26.61 -7.41 16.56
N GLU A 26 -27.00 -7.76 15.32
CA GLU A 26 -26.93 -9.11 14.79
C GLU A 26 -25.49 -9.63 14.66
N PHE A 27 -24.53 -8.75 14.35
CA PHE A 27 -23.11 -9.10 14.26
C PHE A 27 -22.52 -9.34 15.64
N GLN A 28 -22.72 -8.40 16.57
CA GLN A 28 -22.23 -8.52 17.94
C GLN A 28 -22.80 -9.77 18.63
N ARG A 29 -24.11 -10.03 18.46
CA ARG A 29 -24.77 -11.22 19.01
C ARG A 29 -24.25 -12.50 18.36
N CYS A 30 -23.94 -12.49 17.06
CA CYS A 30 -23.32 -13.63 16.38
C CYS A 30 -21.94 -13.94 16.97
N VAL A 31 -21.07 -12.92 17.12
CA VAL A 31 -19.71 -13.10 17.64
C VAL A 31 -19.75 -13.62 19.08
N GLN A 32 -20.61 -13.05 19.92
CA GLN A 32 -20.87 -13.54 21.27
C GLN A 32 -21.26 -15.02 21.26
N LYS A 33 -22.24 -15.39 20.41
CA LYS A 33 -22.71 -16.76 20.28
C LYS A 33 -21.57 -17.71 19.88
N CYS A 34 -20.75 -17.34 18.91
CA CYS A 34 -19.62 -18.17 18.47
C CYS A 34 -18.54 -18.29 19.57
N ASP A 35 -18.19 -17.20 20.27
CA ASP A 35 -17.21 -17.21 21.36
C ASP A 35 -17.64 -18.18 22.49
N VAL A 36 -18.93 -18.15 22.85
CA VAL A 36 -19.51 -19.05 23.87
C VAL A 36 -19.51 -20.51 23.44
N LEU A 37 -19.91 -20.79 22.20
CA LEU A 37 -20.06 -22.16 21.72
C LEU A 37 -18.74 -22.83 21.35
N THR A 38 -17.78 -22.06 20.81
CA THR A 38 -16.57 -22.62 20.20
C THR A 38 -15.30 -22.24 20.98
N CYS A 39 -15.22 -21.02 21.53
CA CYS A 39 -13.97 -20.48 22.09
C CYS A 39 -13.89 -20.52 23.62
N GLY A 40 -14.88 -21.11 24.30
CA GLY A 40 -14.92 -21.15 25.76
C GLY A 40 -15.19 -19.79 26.41
N GLY A 41 -15.78 -18.85 25.66
CA GLY A 41 -16.08 -17.49 26.13
C GLY A 41 -17.26 -17.37 27.08
N ALA A 42 -17.88 -18.47 27.52
CA ALA A 42 -19.08 -18.47 28.36
C ALA A 42 -18.95 -17.59 29.62
N SER A 43 -17.79 -17.57 30.26
CA SER A 43 -17.55 -16.76 31.45
C SER A 43 -17.55 -15.24 31.21
N LYS A 44 -17.38 -14.78 29.96
CA LYS A 44 -17.40 -13.35 29.61
C LYS A 44 -18.82 -12.77 29.52
N TYR A 45 -19.83 -13.65 29.43
CA TYR A 45 -21.21 -13.27 29.13
C TYR A 45 -22.17 -13.87 30.18
N PRO A 46 -22.10 -13.40 31.44
CA PRO A 46 -22.92 -13.93 32.53
C PRO A 46 -24.42 -13.70 32.35
N GLU A 47 -24.82 -12.80 31.46
CA GLU A 47 -26.21 -12.49 31.14
C GLU A 47 -26.91 -13.58 30.31
N ILE A 48 -26.18 -14.53 29.73
CA ILE A 48 -26.75 -15.59 28.90
C ILE A 48 -27.43 -16.63 29.79
N THR A 49 -28.72 -16.83 29.58
CA THR A 49 -29.50 -17.83 30.33
C THR A 49 -29.21 -19.26 29.87
N GLU A 50 -29.40 -20.25 30.75
CA GLU A 50 -29.26 -21.67 30.38
C GLU A 50 -30.15 -22.07 29.20
N ARG A 51 -31.36 -21.49 29.12
CA ARG A 51 -32.30 -21.71 28.02
C ARG A 51 -31.76 -21.21 26.69
N GLU A 52 -31.20 -20.01 26.66
CA GLU A 52 -30.57 -19.45 25.45
C GLU A 52 -29.35 -20.27 25.05
N LEU A 53 -28.51 -20.67 26.00
CA LEU A 53 -27.35 -21.51 25.75
C LEU A 53 -27.75 -22.85 25.13
N LEU A 54 -28.81 -23.49 25.65
CA LEU A 54 -29.33 -24.73 25.09
C LEU A 54 -29.83 -24.52 23.66
N GLN A 55 -30.59 -23.45 23.41
CA GLN A 55 -31.05 -23.09 22.06
C GLN A 55 -29.87 -22.89 21.10
N TRP A 56 -28.82 -22.21 21.53
CA TRP A 56 -27.62 -21.97 20.72
C TRP A 56 -26.88 -23.26 20.40
N LYS A 57 -26.73 -24.16 21.38
CA LYS A 57 -26.13 -25.49 21.18
C LYS A 57 -26.95 -26.32 20.18
N THR A 58 -28.28 -26.33 20.31
CA THR A 58 -29.15 -27.02 19.35
C THR A 58 -29.01 -26.43 17.94
N GLN A 59 -28.97 -25.10 17.81
CA GLN A 59 -28.76 -24.45 16.51
C GLN A 59 -27.40 -24.81 15.90
N GLN A 60 -26.34 -24.84 16.69
CA GLN A 60 -25.02 -25.26 16.23
C GLN A 60 -25.02 -26.73 15.76
N GLN A 61 -25.67 -27.63 16.49
CA GLN A 61 -25.76 -29.05 16.14
C GLN A 61 -26.56 -29.29 14.85
N ILE A 62 -27.60 -28.51 14.59
CA ILE A 62 -28.47 -28.68 13.41
C ILE A 62 -27.85 -28.03 12.18
N TYR A 63 -27.32 -26.82 12.32
CA TYR A 63 -26.94 -25.97 11.18
C TYR A 63 -25.44 -25.87 10.96
N HIS A 64 -24.61 -26.40 11.88
CA HIS A 64 -23.14 -26.28 11.84
C HIS A 64 -22.69 -24.84 11.54
N LEU A 65 -23.22 -23.89 12.32
CA LEU A 65 -23.04 -22.45 12.06
C LEU A 65 -21.59 -22.00 12.16
N PHE A 66 -20.83 -22.59 13.09
CA PHE A 66 -19.44 -22.23 13.37
C PHE A 66 -18.51 -23.44 13.26
N ASP A 67 -17.29 -23.22 12.78
CA ASP A 67 -16.21 -24.20 12.81
C ASP A 67 -15.95 -24.70 14.25
N GLU A 68 -15.73 -26.00 14.40
CA GLU A 68 -15.34 -26.61 15.68
C GLU A 68 -13.82 -26.55 15.90
N LEU A 69 -13.38 -26.60 17.16
CA LEU A 69 -11.96 -26.68 17.49
C LEU A 69 -11.48 -28.14 17.53
N PRO A 70 -10.22 -28.43 17.12
CA PRO A 70 -9.24 -27.48 16.59
C PRO A 70 -9.59 -27.01 15.17
N LEU A 71 -9.29 -25.75 14.85
CA LEU A 71 -9.54 -25.21 13.50
C LEU A 71 -8.86 -26.06 12.41
N PRO A 72 -9.43 -26.08 11.19
CA PRO A 72 -8.80 -26.69 10.01
C PRO A 72 -7.33 -26.29 9.82
N LEU A 73 -6.55 -27.19 9.20
CA LEU A 73 -5.09 -27.04 9.11
C LEU A 73 -4.68 -25.77 8.35
N ASP A 74 -5.36 -25.45 7.26
CA ASP A 74 -5.13 -24.24 6.47
C ASP A 74 -5.33 -22.96 7.31
N LEU A 75 -6.40 -22.91 8.11
CA LEU A 75 -6.63 -21.78 9.03
C LEU A 75 -5.52 -21.68 10.08
N ARG A 76 -5.10 -22.80 10.68
CA ARG A 76 -4.02 -22.83 11.67
C ARG A 76 -2.67 -22.41 11.09
N LEU A 77 -2.34 -22.86 9.87
CA LEU A 77 -1.08 -22.52 9.19
C LEU A 77 -0.98 -21.03 8.89
N VAL A 78 -2.09 -20.39 8.50
CA VAL A 78 -2.15 -18.95 8.22
C VAL A 78 -2.19 -18.11 9.50
N GLY A 79 -2.49 -18.74 10.65
CA GLY A 79 -2.46 -18.11 11.98
C GLY A 79 -3.83 -17.61 12.47
N TRP A 80 -4.92 -18.23 12.04
CA TRP A 80 -6.24 -17.99 12.61
C TRP A 80 -6.34 -18.55 14.03
N GLN A 81 -6.99 -17.77 14.88
CA GLN A 81 -7.32 -18.14 16.25
C GLN A 81 -8.85 -18.22 16.38
N CYS A 82 -9.34 -18.81 17.47
CA CYS A 82 -10.76 -19.06 17.65
C CYS A 82 -11.61 -17.78 17.53
N LEU A 83 -11.33 -16.75 18.34
CA LEU A 83 -12.15 -15.54 18.37
C LEU A 83 -12.10 -14.74 17.05
N PRO A 84 -10.93 -14.51 16.42
CA PRO A 84 -10.91 -13.92 15.07
C PRO A 84 -11.62 -14.79 14.02
N ASN A 85 -11.62 -16.12 14.15
CA ASN A 85 -12.39 -16.99 13.26
C ASN A 85 -13.91 -16.80 13.47
N CYS A 86 -14.36 -16.64 14.72
CA CYS A 86 -15.74 -16.30 15.04
C CYS A 86 -16.15 -14.96 14.44
N ASP A 87 -15.32 -13.93 14.61
CA ASP A 87 -15.53 -12.62 14.00
C ASP A 87 -15.73 -12.74 12.48
N TYR A 88 -14.78 -13.37 11.78
CA TYR A 88 -14.88 -13.63 10.34
C TYR A 88 -16.17 -14.38 9.93
N GLN A 89 -16.49 -15.49 10.61
CA GLN A 89 -17.67 -16.28 10.28
C GLN A 89 -18.95 -15.46 10.43
N CYS A 90 -19.01 -14.63 11.46
CA CYS A 90 -20.14 -13.74 11.70
C CYS A 90 -20.26 -12.63 10.66
N GLN A 91 -19.14 -12.04 10.21
CA GLN A 91 -19.17 -11.11 9.06
C GLN A 91 -19.82 -11.79 7.85
N ARG A 92 -19.45 -13.04 7.54
CA ARG A 92 -20.00 -13.81 6.40
C ARG A 92 -21.47 -14.17 6.58
N ILE A 93 -21.87 -14.62 7.77
CA ILE A 93 -23.27 -14.98 8.08
C ILE A 93 -24.16 -13.75 7.98
N VAL A 94 -23.80 -12.65 8.62
CA VAL A 94 -24.58 -11.40 8.62
C VAL A 94 -24.63 -10.82 7.21
N THR A 95 -23.51 -10.81 6.47
CA THR A 95 -23.50 -10.34 5.08
C THR A 95 -24.45 -11.15 4.21
N LYS A 96 -24.44 -12.48 4.32
CA LYS A 96 -25.34 -13.36 3.55
C LYS A 96 -26.81 -13.12 3.89
N ASP A 97 -27.14 -12.94 5.17
CA ASP A 97 -28.50 -12.63 5.63
C ASP A 97 -28.98 -11.28 5.07
N ARG A 98 -28.14 -10.24 5.14
CA ARG A 98 -28.45 -8.90 4.60
C ARG A 98 -28.68 -8.93 3.09
N VAL A 99 -27.79 -9.59 2.34
CA VAL A 99 -27.95 -9.77 0.88
C VAL A 99 -29.26 -10.49 0.55
N SER A 100 -29.62 -11.53 1.31
CA SER A 100 -30.88 -12.27 1.10
C SER A 100 -32.14 -11.42 1.31
N LYS A 101 -32.03 -10.35 2.13
CA LYS A 101 -33.09 -9.38 2.40
C LYS A 101 -33.04 -8.15 1.49
N GLY A 102 -32.14 -8.12 0.50
CA GLY A 102 -31.92 -6.95 -0.36
C GLY A 102 -31.37 -5.74 0.39
N GLN A 103 -30.69 -5.94 1.51
CA GLN A 103 -30.08 -4.89 2.31
C GLN A 103 -28.64 -4.62 1.85
N GLU A 104 -28.16 -3.41 2.13
CA GLU A 104 -26.78 -3.00 1.85
C GLU A 104 -25.77 -3.82 2.65
N VAL A 105 -24.65 -4.16 1.99
CA VAL A 105 -23.49 -4.81 2.60
C VAL A 105 -22.67 -3.75 3.32
N TYR A 106 -22.21 -4.05 4.53
CA TYR A 106 -21.37 -3.15 5.30
C TYR A 106 -19.95 -3.67 5.44
N GLN A 107 -19.02 -2.74 5.63
CA GLN A 107 -17.68 -3.03 6.10
C GLN A 107 -17.71 -3.41 7.59
N PHE A 108 -16.73 -4.21 8.00
CA PHE A 108 -16.44 -4.61 9.37
C PHE A 108 -14.98 -4.32 9.64
N HIS A 109 -14.67 -3.64 10.75
CA HIS A 109 -13.33 -3.21 11.13
C HIS A 109 -12.57 -2.46 10.01
N GLY A 110 -13.30 -1.67 9.21
CA GLY A 110 -12.77 -0.88 8.09
C GLY A 110 -12.55 -1.67 6.80
N LYS A 111 -13.07 -2.90 6.71
CA LYS A 111 -12.84 -3.80 5.57
C LYS A 111 -14.11 -4.45 5.07
N TRP A 112 -14.13 -4.74 3.78
CA TRP A 112 -15.21 -5.53 3.20
C TRP A 112 -15.13 -7.01 3.63
N PRO A 113 -16.27 -7.70 3.76
CA PRO A 113 -16.30 -9.09 4.19
C PRO A 113 -15.88 -10.01 3.02
N PHE A 114 -14.60 -10.36 2.90
CA PHE A 114 -14.09 -11.24 1.84
C PHE A 114 -14.39 -12.73 2.09
N VAL A 115 -14.47 -13.53 1.03
CA VAL A 115 -14.36 -14.99 1.13
C VAL A 115 -12.89 -15.37 1.29
N ARG A 116 -12.58 -16.15 2.33
CA ARG A 116 -11.26 -16.76 2.50
C ARG A 116 -11.02 -17.87 1.49
N VAL A 117 -9.77 -17.97 1.03
CA VAL A 117 -9.30 -19.07 0.17
C VAL A 117 -8.06 -19.69 0.81
N LEU A 118 -8.11 -20.97 1.20
CA LEU A 118 -7.02 -21.66 1.91
C LEU A 118 -6.54 -20.90 3.16
N GLY A 119 -7.47 -20.31 3.90
CA GLY A 119 -7.21 -19.46 5.06
C GLY A 119 -6.70 -18.04 4.76
N ILE A 120 -6.39 -17.71 3.51
CA ILE A 120 -5.97 -16.37 3.11
C ILE A 120 -7.16 -15.42 3.20
N GLN A 121 -7.00 -14.31 3.91
CA GLN A 121 -8.07 -13.33 4.16
C GLN A 121 -8.43 -12.55 2.89
N GLU A 122 -7.45 -11.99 2.20
CA GLU A 122 -7.64 -11.19 0.98
C GLU A 122 -6.75 -11.74 -0.13
N LEU A 123 -7.25 -12.76 -0.86
CA LEU A 123 -6.45 -13.53 -1.81
C LEU A 123 -5.77 -12.65 -2.87
N PHE A 124 -6.54 -11.80 -3.55
CA PHE A 124 -6.01 -11.01 -4.66
C PHE A 124 -5.10 -9.87 -4.19
N SER A 125 -5.43 -9.17 -3.11
CA SER A 125 -4.52 -8.19 -2.49
C SER A 125 -3.19 -8.84 -2.11
N THR A 126 -3.21 -10.06 -1.55
CA THR A 126 -2.00 -10.84 -1.24
C THR A 126 -1.18 -11.16 -2.51
N LEU A 127 -1.83 -11.68 -3.56
CA LEU A 127 -1.15 -12.04 -4.80
C LEU A 127 -0.58 -10.82 -5.53
N PHE A 128 -1.31 -9.71 -5.55
CA PHE A 128 -0.86 -8.48 -6.19
C PHE A 128 0.23 -7.77 -5.39
N SER A 129 0.22 -7.86 -4.06
CA SER A 129 1.36 -7.44 -3.21
C SER A 129 2.63 -8.23 -3.54
N ILE A 130 2.53 -9.56 -3.65
CA ILE A 130 3.65 -10.41 -4.11
C ILE A 130 4.11 -9.99 -5.52
N GLY A 131 3.14 -9.72 -6.41
CA GLY A 131 3.40 -9.23 -7.76
C GLY A 131 4.20 -7.93 -7.79
N ASN A 132 3.89 -6.99 -6.90
CA ASN A 132 4.63 -5.73 -6.78
C ASN A 132 6.06 -5.95 -6.27
N TRP A 133 6.30 -6.92 -5.38
CA TRP A 133 7.62 -7.18 -4.83
C TRP A 133 8.68 -7.50 -5.91
N PHE A 134 8.32 -8.26 -6.94
CA PHE A 134 9.26 -8.70 -8.00
C PHE A 134 9.92 -7.56 -8.80
N PRO A 135 9.17 -6.58 -9.35
CA PRO A 135 9.76 -5.39 -9.96
C PRO A 135 10.76 -4.67 -9.07
N HIS A 136 10.46 -4.52 -7.76
CA HIS A 136 11.38 -3.86 -6.83
C HIS A 136 12.63 -4.71 -6.56
N TYR A 137 12.52 -6.05 -6.47
CA TYR A 137 13.66 -6.95 -6.37
C TYR A 137 14.58 -6.89 -7.60
N TRP A 138 14.03 -7.00 -8.80
CA TRP A 138 14.82 -6.88 -10.03
C TRP A 138 15.44 -5.49 -10.18
N GLY A 139 14.70 -4.45 -9.81
CA GLY A 139 15.17 -3.08 -9.71
C GLY A 139 16.37 -2.94 -8.78
N ALA A 140 16.29 -3.49 -7.56
CA ALA A 140 17.39 -3.49 -6.61
C ALA A 140 18.65 -4.15 -7.17
N LYS A 141 18.52 -5.32 -7.84
CA LYS A 141 19.65 -5.99 -8.51
C LYS A 141 20.25 -5.15 -9.62
N LEU A 142 19.41 -4.52 -10.45
CA LEU A 142 19.84 -3.66 -11.54
C LEU A 142 20.63 -2.45 -11.00
N ILE A 143 20.07 -1.75 -10.01
CA ILE A 143 20.70 -0.59 -9.39
C ILE A 143 22.00 -0.97 -8.67
N TRP A 144 22.01 -2.08 -7.94
CA TRP A 144 23.22 -2.60 -7.28
C TRP A 144 24.36 -2.86 -8.27
N LYS A 145 24.03 -3.50 -9.42
CA LYS A 145 24.99 -3.75 -10.48
C LYS A 145 25.60 -2.46 -11.03
N GLN A 146 24.80 -1.42 -11.26
CA GLN A 146 25.29 -0.13 -11.75
C GLN A 146 26.08 0.62 -10.69
N CYS A 147 25.60 0.63 -9.45
CA CYS A 147 26.32 1.19 -8.31
C CYS A 147 27.74 0.59 -8.20
N GLY A 148 27.86 -0.74 -8.30
CA GLY A 148 29.15 -1.43 -8.29
C GLY A 148 30.10 -1.05 -9.44
N LYS A 149 29.56 -0.67 -10.61
CA LYS A 149 30.39 -0.13 -11.71
C LYS A 149 30.92 1.26 -11.36
N GLU A 150 30.06 2.14 -10.84
CA GLU A 150 30.47 3.49 -10.45
C GLU A 150 31.49 3.49 -9.31
N ILE A 151 31.38 2.55 -8.36
CA ILE A 151 32.37 2.34 -7.30
C ILE A 151 33.73 1.99 -7.92
N ARG A 152 33.78 1.01 -8.84
CA ARG A 152 35.03 0.62 -9.52
C ARG A 152 35.63 1.74 -10.37
N ALA A 153 34.78 2.58 -10.95
CA ALA A 153 35.21 3.72 -11.75
C ALA A 153 35.64 4.94 -10.90
N GLY A 154 35.46 4.91 -9.57
CA GLY A 154 35.77 6.06 -8.70
C GLY A 154 34.77 7.22 -8.82
N ASN A 155 33.61 7.01 -9.44
CA ASN A 155 32.61 8.05 -9.71
C ASN A 155 31.72 8.31 -8.48
N SER A 156 32.31 8.86 -7.42
CA SER A 156 31.62 9.13 -6.15
C SER A 156 30.25 9.82 -6.29
N PRO A 157 30.04 10.82 -7.18
CA PRO A 157 28.73 11.45 -7.33
C PRO A 157 27.63 10.47 -7.77
N PHE A 158 27.91 9.60 -8.75
CA PHE A 158 26.91 8.65 -9.24
C PHE A 158 26.67 7.49 -8.28
N VAL A 159 27.69 7.08 -7.52
CA VAL A 159 27.51 6.12 -6.41
C VAL A 159 26.45 6.65 -5.43
N LYS A 160 26.53 7.92 -5.05
CA LYS A 160 25.58 8.55 -4.10
C LYS A 160 24.14 8.56 -4.65
N LEU A 161 23.98 8.81 -5.95
CA LEU A 161 22.67 8.81 -6.60
C LEU A 161 22.10 7.39 -6.71
N TYR A 162 22.88 6.42 -7.19
CA TYR A 162 22.48 5.02 -7.24
C TYR A 162 22.16 4.46 -5.85
N TRP A 163 22.89 4.88 -4.81
CA TRP A 163 22.58 4.51 -3.44
C TRP A 163 21.20 5.00 -3.00
N SER A 164 20.84 6.23 -3.37
CA SER A 164 19.51 6.79 -3.07
C SER A 164 18.40 5.97 -3.77
N TYR A 165 18.61 5.56 -5.02
CA TYR A 165 17.68 4.67 -5.73
C TYR A 165 17.63 3.26 -5.16
N LEU A 166 18.74 2.74 -4.65
CA LEU A 166 18.77 1.43 -4.01
C LEU A 166 17.95 1.43 -2.72
N VAL A 167 18.05 2.49 -1.91
CA VAL A 167 17.24 2.63 -0.68
C VAL A 167 15.75 2.58 -1.02
N VAL A 168 15.30 3.30 -2.07
CA VAL A 168 13.91 3.22 -2.54
C VAL A 168 13.51 1.78 -2.86
N ALA A 169 14.38 1.04 -3.56
CA ALA A 169 14.10 -0.34 -3.95
C ALA A 169 13.95 -1.27 -2.74
N LEU A 170 14.87 -1.17 -1.78
CA LEU A 170 14.88 -2.00 -0.59
C LEU A 170 13.67 -1.69 0.32
N VAL A 171 13.36 -0.41 0.50
CA VAL A 171 12.20 0.02 1.29
C VAL A 171 10.89 -0.45 0.65
N ALA A 172 10.75 -0.33 -0.67
CA ALA A 172 9.58 -0.82 -1.38
C ALA A 172 9.45 -2.35 -1.31
N MET A 173 10.55 -3.10 -1.39
CA MET A 173 10.53 -4.56 -1.16
C MET A 173 10.00 -4.90 0.23
N CYS A 174 10.42 -4.16 1.27
CA CYS A 174 9.89 -4.34 2.62
C CYS A 174 8.40 -3.98 2.69
N ALA A 175 7.98 -2.87 2.08
CA ALA A 175 6.57 -2.46 2.03
C ALA A 175 5.68 -3.55 1.45
N TRP A 176 5.99 -4.05 0.25
CA TRP A 176 5.17 -5.09 -0.38
C TRP A 176 5.24 -6.43 0.33
N PHE A 177 6.33 -6.73 1.02
CA PHE A 177 6.42 -7.91 1.89
C PHE A 177 5.47 -7.80 3.09
N PHE A 178 5.47 -6.66 3.80
CA PHE A 178 4.56 -6.46 4.93
C PHE A 178 3.11 -6.33 4.48
N SER A 179 2.85 -5.72 3.33
CA SER A 179 1.53 -5.69 2.68
C SER A 179 1.04 -7.11 2.36
N THR A 180 1.91 -7.96 1.80
CA THR A 180 1.59 -9.38 1.57
C THR A 180 1.17 -10.07 2.87
N ILE A 181 1.93 -9.89 3.95
CA ILE A 181 1.66 -10.53 5.24
C ILE A 181 0.35 -10.01 5.87
N PHE A 182 0.06 -8.72 5.72
CA PHE A 182 -1.15 -8.08 6.20
C PHE A 182 -2.40 -8.63 5.48
N HIS A 183 -2.41 -8.62 4.15
CA HIS A 183 -3.53 -9.14 3.36
C HIS A 183 -3.67 -10.67 3.44
N LEU A 184 -2.56 -11.37 3.69
CA LEU A 184 -2.58 -12.81 3.93
C LEU A 184 -3.43 -13.12 5.16
N ARG A 185 -3.15 -12.43 6.27
CA ARG A 185 -3.92 -12.52 7.50
C ARG A 185 -3.71 -11.28 8.35
N ASP A 186 -4.82 -10.61 8.60
CA ASP A 186 -4.84 -9.35 9.30
C ASP A 186 -4.62 -9.53 10.81
N THR A 187 -3.63 -8.81 11.33
CA THR A 187 -3.47 -8.60 12.76
C THR A 187 -2.93 -7.20 12.97
N TRP A 188 -3.22 -6.62 14.14
CA TRP A 188 -2.75 -5.30 14.52
C TRP A 188 -1.24 -5.06 14.30
N ASN A 189 -0.39 -6.06 14.51
CA ASN A 189 1.05 -5.90 14.28
C ASN A 189 1.41 -5.84 12.79
N ARG A 190 0.72 -6.63 11.96
CA ARG A 190 0.98 -6.74 10.52
C ARG A 190 0.49 -5.50 9.79
N GLU A 191 -0.70 -5.04 10.14
CA GLU A 191 -1.28 -3.80 9.65
C GLU A 191 -0.37 -2.60 9.94
N ARG A 192 0.11 -2.47 11.19
CA ARG A 192 1.03 -1.38 11.55
C ARG A 192 2.31 -1.37 10.72
N LEU A 193 2.89 -2.55 10.47
CA LEU A 193 4.09 -2.67 9.66
C LEU A 193 3.84 -2.26 8.21
N ASP A 194 2.72 -2.66 7.62
CA ASP A 194 2.34 -2.24 6.27
C ASP A 194 2.26 -0.71 6.16
N TYR A 195 1.57 -0.06 7.11
CA TYR A 195 1.44 1.40 7.16
C TYR A 195 2.78 2.12 7.36
N PHE A 196 3.66 1.60 8.24
CA PHE A 196 4.98 2.19 8.45
C PHE A 196 5.83 2.13 7.18
N PHE A 197 5.82 1.00 6.47
CA PHE A 197 6.61 0.87 5.25
C PHE A 197 5.97 1.56 4.03
N ALA A 198 4.66 1.75 3.99
CA ALA A 198 4.01 2.68 3.06
C ALA A 198 4.56 4.11 3.24
N GLY A 199 4.64 4.58 4.49
CA GLY A 199 5.26 5.87 4.82
C GLY A 199 6.74 5.96 4.46
N ALA A 200 7.52 4.90 4.74
CA ALA A 200 8.92 4.82 4.35
C ALA A 200 9.10 4.90 2.82
N THR A 201 8.21 4.28 2.05
CA THR A 201 8.27 4.25 0.59
C THR A 201 8.10 5.66 0.01
N VAL A 202 7.12 6.41 0.49
CA VAL A 202 6.88 7.78 0.02
C VAL A 202 8.03 8.71 0.41
N LEU A 203 8.54 8.63 1.64
CA LEU A 203 9.66 9.50 2.09
C LEU A 203 10.98 9.17 1.40
N SER A 204 11.30 7.88 1.22
CA SER A 204 12.50 7.47 0.47
C SER A 204 12.41 7.86 -1.00
N GLY A 205 11.23 7.75 -1.62
CA GLY A 205 10.95 8.22 -2.97
C GLY A 205 11.15 9.72 -3.12
N PHE A 206 10.57 10.52 -2.22
CA PHE A 206 10.76 11.97 -2.15
C PHE A 206 12.24 12.33 -2.00
N HIS A 207 12.96 11.70 -1.07
CA HIS A 207 14.39 11.92 -0.86
C HIS A 207 15.18 11.67 -2.17
N ALA A 208 14.94 10.53 -2.83
CA ALA A 208 15.67 10.16 -4.03
C ALA A 208 15.45 11.15 -5.20
N ILE A 209 14.20 11.54 -5.47
CA ILE A 209 13.92 12.51 -6.54
C ILE A 209 14.45 13.91 -6.19
N ALA A 210 14.40 14.32 -4.93
CA ALA A 210 15.01 15.58 -4.49
C ALA A 210 16.54 15.57 -4.65
N VAL A 211 17.20 14.46 -4.32
CA VAL A 211 18.65 14.30 -4.57
C VAL A 211 18.97 14.46 -6.05
N ARG A 212 18.13 13.89 -6.93
CA ARG A 212 18.30 13.97 -8.38
C ARG A 212 18.04 15.38 -8.95
N VAL A 213 16.93 16.02 -8.57
CA VAL A 213 16.48 17.31 -9.11
C VAL A 213 17.37 18.45 -8.64
N PHE A 214 17.71 18.49 -7.34
CA PHE A 214 18.54 19.55 -6.77
C PHE A 214 20.05 19.27 -6.86
N LYS A 215 20.43 18.22 -7.61
CA LYS A 215 21.84 17.81 -7.81
C LYS A 215 22.59 17.60 -6.50
N LEU A 216 21.93 17.02 -5.50
CA LEU A 216 22.52 16.82 -4.18
C LEU A 216 23.54 15.68 -4.19
N TYR A 217 23.61 14.91 -5.27
CA TYR A 217 24.64 13.90 -5.50
C TYR A 217 26.02 14.49 -5.80
N LEU A 218 26.12 15.78 -6.16
CA LEU A 218 27.39 16.46 -6.41
C LEU A 218 28.14 16.80 -5.11
N PRO A 219 29.49 16.75 -5.08
CA PRO A 219 30.27 17.00 -3.87
C PRO A 219 30.03 18.37 -3.23
N GLN A 220 29.80 19.41 -4.05
CA GLN A 220 29.52 20.77 -3.58
C GLN A 220 28.21 20.89 -2.77
N HIS A 221 27.30 19.93 -2.90
CA HIS A 221 26.01 19.92 -2.21
C HIS A 221 25.92 18.86 -1.11
N ASP A 222 27.04 18.27 -0.69
CA ASP A 222 27.02 17.13 0.22
C ASP A 222 26.36 17.45 1.57
N ARG A 223 26.63 18.65 2.12
CA ARG A 223 25.97 19.12 3.35
C ARG A 223 24.45 19.25 3.19
N LYS A 224 23.98 19.75 2.05
CA LYS A 224 22.55 19.88 1.75
C LYS A 224 21.89 18.51 1.62
N ARG A 225 22.58 17.54 1.01
CA ARG A 225 22.14 16.13 0.93
C ARG A 225 22.01 15.50 2.30
N GLN A 226 23.02 15.65 3.15
CA GLN A 226 23.03 15.11 4.51
C GLN A 226 21.89 15.73 5.35
N LEU A 227 21.68 17.05 5.23
CA LEU A 227 20.57 17.73 5.88
C LEU A 227 19.22 17.21 5.39
N LEU A 228 19.03 17.04 4.07
CA LEU A 228 17.80 16.45 3.53
C LEU A 228 17.60 15.04 4.09
N GLY A 229 18.64 14.20 4.08
CA GLY A 229 18.60 12.85 4.65
C GLY A 229 18.16 12.87 6.12
N LEU A 230 18.79 13.71 6.94
CA LEU A 230 18.41 13.88 8.36
C LEU A 230 16.95 14.33 8.51
N VAL A 231 16.51 15.34 7.76
CA VAL A 231 15.12 15.83 7.82
C VAL A 231 14.13 14.73 7.42
N THR A 232 14.42 13.96 6.37
CA THR A 232 13.54 12.86 5.94
C THR A 232 13.49 11.72 6.95
N LEU A 233 14.61 11.41 7.61
CA LEU A 233 14.65 10.42 8.70
C LEU A 233 13.88 10.90 9.92
N LEU A 234 14.09 12.15 10.36
CA LEU A 234 13.36 12.74 11.47
C LEU A 234 11.85 12.81 11.18
N ALA A 235 11.46 13.14 9.95
CA ALA A 235 10.07 13.11 9.52
C ALA A 235 9.49 11.68 9.59
N TYR A 236 10.23 10.67 9.13
CA TYR A 236 9.80 9.26 9.22
C TYR A 236 9.64 8.80 10.67
N PHE A 237 10.65 9.01 11.52
CA PHE A 237 10.56 8.62 12.92
C PHE A 237 9.48 9.39 13.66
N GLY A 238 9.34 10.69 13.42
CA GLY A 238 8.23 11.48 13.97
C GLY A 238 6.86 10.95 13.54
N HIS A 239 6.71 10.57 12.27
CA HIS A 239 5.50 9.96 11.73
C HIS A 239 5.18 8.62 12.39
N VAL A 240 6.16 7.71 12.50
CA VAL A 240 6.00 6.42 13.17
C VAL A 240 5.69 6.59 14.66
N THR A 241 6.41 7.47 15.37
CA THR A 241 6.12 7.79 16.78
C THR A 241 4.71 8.36 16.94
N ARG A 242 4.26 9.22 16.04
CA ARG A 242 2.90 9.76 16.04
C ARG A 242 1.84 8.67 15.85
N LEU A 243 2.09 7.68 14.99
CA LEU A 243 1.19 6.54 14.80
C LEU A 243 1.21 5.56 15.97
N LEU A 244 2.38 5.34 16.59
CA LEU A 244 2.51 4.48 17.78
C LEU A 244 1.83 5.06 19.02
N THR A 245 1.84 6.38 19.17
CA THR A 245 1.24 7.07 20.33
C THR A 245 -0.26 7.31 20.18
N ASN A 246 -0.73 7.61 18.97
CA ASN A 246 -2.15 7.83 18.69
C ASN A 246 -2.47 7.33 17.28
N TRP A 247 -2.96 6.10 17.15
CA TRP A 247 -3.23 5.54 15.83
C TRP A 247 -4.31 6.33 15.09
N SER A 248 -4.05 6.72 13.84
CA SER A 248 -5.02 7.44 13.02
C SER A 248 -4.77 7.18 11.53
N TYR A 249 -5.70 6.46 10.91
CA TYR A 249 -5.73 6.21 9.47
C TYR A 249 -5.81 7.52 8.68
N THR A 250 -6.63 8.47 9.12
CA THR A 250 -6.76 9.80 8.50
C THR A 250 -5.41 10.52 8.45
N TYR A 251 -4.71 10.58 9.58
CA TYR A 251 -3.39 11.22 9.64
C TYR A 251 -2.40 10.48 8.74
N ASN A 252 -2.37 9.14 8.77
CA ASN A 252 -1.48 8.36 7.91
C ASN A 252 -1.69 8.70 6.44
N MET A 253 -2.95 8.70 6.01
CA MET A 253 -3.30 9.01 4.62
C MET A 253 -2.93 10.45 4.25
N GLN A 254 -3.23 11.43 5.10
CA GLN A 254 -2.87 12.83 4.86
C GLN A 254 -1.36 13.01 4.72
N ALA A 255 -0.57 12.42 5.62
CA ALA A 255 0.89 12.52 5.60
C ALA A 255 1.50 11.90 4.32
N ASN A 256 1.02 10.71 3.95
CA ASN A 256 1.50 9.99 2.76
C ASN A 256 1.07 10.66 1.47
N VAL A 257 -0.19 11.12 1.37
CA VAL A 257 -0.67 11.88 0.21
C VAL A 257 0.10 13.19 0.06
N PHE A 258 0.34 13.93 1.14
CA PHE A 258 1.12 15.16 1.09
C PHE A 258 2.55 14.93 0.56
N CYS A 259 3.28 13.97 1.13
CA CYS A 259 4.65 13.66 0.68
C CYS A 259 4.66 13.09 -0.75
N GLY A 260 3.66 12.26 -1.10
CA GLY A 260 3.50 11.69 -2.43
C GLY A 260 3.22 12.75 -3.50
N LEU A 261 2.42 13.77 -3.17
CA LEU A 261 2.18 14.91 -4.05
C LEU A 261 3.47 15.73 -4.28
N LEU A 262 4.25 15.99 -3.23
CA LEU A 262 5.55 16.67 -3.39
C LEU A 262 6.50 15.87 -4.29
N GLN A 263 6.56 14.55 -4.08
CA GLN A 263 7.32 13.64 -4.94
C GLN A 263 6.82 13.71 -6.40
N ASN A 264 5.52 13.68 -6.64
CA ASN A 264 4.92 13.76 -7.98
C ASN A 264 5.24 15.08 -8.67
N VAL A 265 5.17 16.21 -7.96
CA VAL A 265 5.57 17.52 -8.51
C VAL A 265 7.02 17.50 -8.97
N LEU A 266 7.93 16.93 -8.18
CA LEU A 266 9.35 16.84 -8.55
C LEU A 266 9.57 15.91 -9.75
N TRP A 267 8.87 14.79 -9.85
CA TRP A 267 8.95 13.90 -11.01
C TRP A 267 8.42 14.55 -12.28
N ILE A 268 7.29 15.27 -12.21
CA ILE A 268 6.73 16.01 -13.34
C ILE A 268 7.69 17.11 -13.77
N TYR A 269 8.19 17.90 -12.81
CA TYR A 269 9.18 18.95 -13.08
C TYR A 269 10.43 18.40 -13.76
N HIS A 270 10.99 17.30 -13.22
CA HIS A 270 12.16 16.62 -13.77
C HIS A 270 11.91 16.17 -15.20
N SER A 271 10.82 15.45 -15.41
CA SER A 271 10.42 14.87 -16.70
C SER A 271 10.23 15.93 -17.78
N VAL A 272 9.49 17.01 -17.47
CA VAL A 272 9.26 18.12 -18.41
C VAL A 272 10.56 18.88 -18.70
N THR A 273 11.40 19.10 -17.69
CA THR A 273 12.68 19.81 -17.87
C THR A 273 13.64 19.01 -18.76
N CYS A 274 13.77 17.71 -18.52
CA CYS A 274 14.56 16.82 -19.36
C CYS A 274 14.03 16.77 -20.79
N PHE A 275 12.71 16.67 -20.98
CA PHE A 275 12.10 16.68 -22.31
C PHE A 275 12.41 17.97 -23.06
N ARG A 276 12.22 19.13 -22.42
CA ARG A 276 12.49 20.45 -23.03
C ARG A 276 13.94 20.61 -23.47
N LYS A 277 14.89 20.13 -22.66
CA LYS A 277 16.33 20.15 -23.00
C LYS A 277 16.70 19.15 -24.08
N SER A 278 15.93 18.08 -24.23
CA SER A 278 16.19 17.00 -25.18
C SER A 278 15.52 17.21 -26.54
N ARG A 279 14.71 18.27 -26.70
CA ARG A 279 14.00 18.55 -27.95
C ARG A 279 14.99 18.72 -29.11
N ARG A 280 14.68 18.08 -30.23
CA ARG A 280 15.49 18.13 -31.45
C ARG A 280 14.76 18.79 -32.62
N SER A 281 13.44 18.94 -32.50
CA SER A 281 12.61 19.58 -33.52
C SER A 281 11.90 20.82 -32.96
N SER A 282 11.54 21.75 -33.84
CA SER A 282 10.59 22.82 -33.51
C SER A 282 9.17 22.27 -33.33
N SER A 283 8.84 21.12 -33.92
CA SER A 283 7.54 20.45 -33.79
C SER A 283 7.48 19.54 -32.56
N LEU A 284 6.54 19.85 -31.65
CA LEU A 284 6.30 19.03 -30.47
C LEU A 284 5.89 17.59 -30.83
N LYS A 285 5.04 17.44 -31.86
CA LYS A 285 4.56 16.11 -32.31
C LYS A 285 5.72 15.25 -32.81
N ALA A 286 6.70 15.84 -33.49
CA ALA A 286 7.88 15.12 -33.95
C ALA A 286 8.74 14.62 -32.78
N ASP A 287 8.96 15.45 -31.75
CA ASP A 287 9.72 15.05 -30.56
C ASP A 287 8.97 13.99 -29.71
N LEU A 288 7.63 14.05 -29.62
CA LEU A 288 6.83 13.05 -28.91
C LEU A 288 6.89 11.66 -29.57
N LEU A 289 6.94 11.62 -30.90
CA LEU A 289 7.10 10.37 -31.66
C LEU A 289 8.56 9.87 -31.67
N ASN A 290 9.53 10.73 -31.33
CA ASN A 290 10.94 10.39 -31.31
C ASN A 290 11.33 9.62 -30.03
N LYS A 291 11.69 8.35 -30.18
CA LYS A 291 12.11 7.46 -29.08
C LYS A 291 13.35 7.95 -28.32
N ASP A 292 14.22 8.74 -28.95
CA ASP A 292 15.43 9.30 -28.33
C ASP A 292 15.12 10.46 -27.37
N VAL A 293 13.91 11.00 -27.44
CA VAL A 293 13.47 12.17 -26.68
C VAL A 293 12.33 11.81 -25.74
N ASN A 294 11.35 11.04 -26.22
CA ASN A 294 10.11 10.76 -25.49
C ASN A 294 10.30 9.95 -24.21
N TRP A 295 11.39 9.19 -24.07
CA TRP A 295 11.69 8.44 -22.85
C TRP A 295 11.89 9.35 -21.63
N THR A 296 12.22 10.62 -21.84
CA THR A 296 12.30 11.63 -20.77
C THR A 296 10.92 11.91 -20.15
N LEU A 297 9.83 11.60 -20.86
CA LEU A 297 8.44 11.68 -20.41
C LEU A 297 7.94 10.42 -19.70
N THR A 298 8.77 9.37 -19.59
CA THR A 298 8.39 8.14 -18.86
C THR A 298 7.93 8.42 -17.43
N PRO A 299 8.60 9.24 -16.59
CA PRO A 299 8.12 9.51 -15.24
C PRO A 299 6.75 10.18 -15.20
N LEU A 300 6.43 11.03 -16.18
CA LEU A 300 5.10 11.62 -16.29
C LEU A 300 4.04 10.53 -16.52
N ALA A 301 4.28 9.61 -17.45
CA ALA A 301 3.38 8.48 -17.69
C ALA A 301 3.24 7.59 -16.45
N LEU A 302 4.35 7.33 -15.74
CA LEU A 302 4.34 6.52 -14.53
C LEU A 302 3.57 7.20 -13.39
N VAL A 303 3.81 8.49 -13.13
CA VAL A 303 3.06 9.28 -12.13
C VAL A 303 1.55 9.30 -12.46
N LEU A 304 1.18 9.48 -13.73
CA LEU A 304 -0.22 9.44 -14.16
C LEU A 304 -0.83 8.05 -13.95
N SER A 305 -0.11 6.97 -14.28
CA SER A 305 -0.61 5.60 -14.09
C SER A 305 -0.81 5.24 -12.62
N VAL A 306 0.13 5.63 -11.75
CA VAL A 306 0.03 5.44 -10.29
C VAL A 306 -1.11 6.29 -9.74
N SER A 307 -1.24 7.54 -10.16
CA SER A 307 -2.35 8.41 -9.72
C SER A 307 -3.72 7.89 -10.16
N ALA A 308 -3.81 7.32 -11.37
CA ALA A 308 -5.02 6.69 -11.88
C ALA A 308 -5.34 5.42 -11.10
N GLY A 309 -4.35 4.58 -10.79
CA GLY A 309 -4.53 3.42 -9.92
C GLY A 309 -5.05 3.81 -8.53
N MET A 310 -4.48 4.84 -7.91
CA MET A 310 -4.91 5.31 -6.58
C MET A 310 -6.36 5.77 -6.58
N SER A 311 -6.85 6.26 -7.72
CA SER A 311 -8.25 6.70 -7.84
C SER A 311 -9.24 5.56 -7.68
N PHE A 312 -8.83 4.28 -7.79
CA PHE A 312 -9.71 3.16 -7.49
C PHE A 312 -10.20 3.17 -6.04
N GLU A 313 -9.35 3.55 -5.10
CA GLU A 313 -9.69 3.69 -3.67
C GLU A 313 -10.81 4.70 -3.43
N LEU A 314 -11.02 5.66 -4.34
CA LEU A 314 -12.10 6.64 -4.22
C LEU A 314 -13.48 6.04 -4.47
N PHE A 315 -13.56 4.89 -5.16
CA PHE A 315 -14.83 4.23 -5.42
C PHE A 315 -15.27 3.29 -4.30
N ASP A 316 -14.35 2.84 -3.44
CA ASP A 316 -14.56 1.95 -2.28
C ASP A 316 -15.79 1.03 -2.39
N PHE A 317 -15.72 0.04 -3.29
CA PHE A 317 -16.83 -0.85 -3.61
C PHE A 317 -16.70 -2.22 -2.92
N ALA A 318 -17.85 -2.81 -2.57
CA ALA A 318 -17.92 -4.17 -2.02
C ALA A 318 -17.35 -5.21 -3.00
N PRO A 319 -16.61 -6.22 -2.52
CA PRO A 319 -15.76 -7.06 -3.35
C PRO A 319 -16.57 -7.83 -4.40
N ILE A 320 -16.14 -7.68 -5.65
CA ILE A 320 -16.65 -8.45 -6.78
C ILE A 320 -16.32 -9.91 -6.53
N LEU A 321 -17.35 -10.76 -6.61
CA LEU A 321 -17.28 -12.20 -6.29
C LEU A 321 -16.74 -12.48 -4.88
N ASP A 322 -16.93 -11.56 -3.93
CA ASP A 322 -16.36 -11.63 -2.57
C ASP A 322 -14.82 -11.72 -2.51
N LEU A 323 -14.11 -11.41 -3.59
CA LEU A 323 -12.66 -11.65 -3.71
C LEU A 323 -11.84 -10.42 -4.15
N VAL A 324 -12.42 -9.52 -4.96
CA VAL A 324 -11.69 -8.38 -5.54
C VAL A 324 -12.41 -7.09 -5.23
N ASP A 325 -11.78 -6.21 -4.47
CA ASP A 325 -12.26 -4.86 -4.16
C ASP A 325 -11.43 -3.78 -4.87
N ALA A 326 -11.73 -2.52 -4.57
CA ALA A 326 -10.97 -1.36 -5.06
C ALA A 326 -9.48 -1.43 -4.67
N HIS A 327 -9.20 -1.87 -3.44
CA HIS A 327 -7.84 -1.97 -2.90
C HIS A 327 -7.00 -3.00 -3.68
N ALA A 328 -7.54 -4.19 -3.94
CA ALA A 328 -6.87 -5.20 -4.75
C ALA A 328 -6.57 -4.68 -6.17
N LEU A 329 -7.49 -3.96 -6.80
CA LEU A 329 -7.26 -3.37 -8.14
C LEU A 329 -6.17 -2.30 -8.11
N TRP A 330 -6.08 -1.51 -7.04
CA TRP A 330 -4.98 -0.59 -6.84
C TRP A 330 -3.62 -1.31 -6.80
N HIS A 331 -3.51 -2.39 -6.02
CA HIS A 331 -2.29 -3.21 -5.98
C HIS A 331 -1.94 -3.78 -7.35
N LEU A 332 -2.91 -4.29 -8.11
CA LEU A 332 -2.69 -4.79 -9.46
C LEU A 332 -2.14 -3.68 -10.38
N ALA A 333 -2.73 -2.49 -10.30
CA ALA A 333 -2.35 -1.35 -11.14
C ALA A 333 -0.92 -0.85 -10.87
N THR A 334 -0.38 -1.00 -9.65
CA THR A 334 0.98 -0.54 -9.31
C THR A 334 2.10 -1.48 -9.76
N ILE A 335 1.79 -2.72 -10.14
CA ILE A 335 2.79 -3.68 -10.65
C ILE A 335 3.42 -3.15 -11.95
N TRP A 336 2.58 -2.69 -12.87
CA TRP A 336 3.03 -2.19 -14.17
C TRP A 336 4.03 -1.03 -14.06
N PRO A 337 3.75 0.08 -13.35
CA PRO A 337 4.70 1.19 -13.27
C PRO A 337 6.00 0.80 -12.55
N ALA A 338 5.95 -0.11 -11.57
CA ALA A 338 7.13 -0.58 -10.86
C ALA A 338 8.14 -1.28 -11.79
N LEU A 339 7.69 -1.91 -12.88
CA LEU A 339 8.57 -2.54 -13.90
C LEU A 339 9.43 -1.53 -14.66
N PHE A 340 9.02 -0.27 -14.75
CA PHE A 340 9.68 0.74 -15.57
C PHE A 340 10.53 1.75 -14.77
N TRP A 341 10.21 1.98 -13.50
CA TRP A 341 10.88 2.98 -12.67
C TRP A 341 12.41 2.83 -12.64
N TYR A 342 12.90 1.63 -12.36
CA TYR A 342 14.34 1.40 -12.20
C TYR A 342 15.11 1.49 -13.51
N SER A 343 14.53 0.96 -14.59
CA SER A 343 15.11 1.09 -15.93
C SER A 343 15.20 2.56 -16.35
N TYR A 344 14.17 3.36 -16.04
CA TYR A 344 14.22 4.80 -16.24
C TYR A 344 15.32 5.45 -15.39
N MET A 345 15.41 5.15 -14.09
CA MET A 345 16.42 5.72 -13.19
C MET A 345 17.85 5.45 -13.67
N VAL A 346 18.13 4.22 -14.13
CA VAL A 346 19.43 3.89 -14.74
C VAL A 346 19.64 4.69 -16.02
N ARG A 347 18.65 4.74 -16.91
CA ARG A 347 18.75 5.48 -18.17
C ARG A 347 18.95 6.98 -17.97
N ASP A 348 18.31 7.56 -16.97
CA ASP A 348 18.49 8.96 -16.57
C ASP A 348 19.93 9.25 -16.11
N VAL A 349 20.57 8.33 -15.41
CA VAL A 349 21.99 8.48 -15.04
C VAL A 349 22.90 8.31 -16.27
N GLU A 350 22.73 7.22 -17.02
CA GLU A 350 23.64 6.90 -18.13
C GLU A 350 23.45 7.88 -19.31
N GLU A 351 22.27 7.95 -19.90
CA GLU A 351 22.03 8.81 -21.07
C GLU A 351 21.78 10.26 -20.68
N GLY A 352 21.17 10.50 -19.52
CA GLY A 352 20.77 11.83 -19.12
C GLY A 352 21.90 12.65 -18.49
N LEU A 353 22.65 12.07 -17.56
CA LEU A 353 23.70 12.80 -16.83
C LEU A 353 25.08 12.62 -17.45
N LYS A 354 25.45 11.43 -17.92
CA LYS A 354 26.79 11.20 -18.49
C LYS A 354 26.88 11.66 -19.94
N ASP A 355 25.93 11.24 -20.78
CA ASP A 355 26.01 11.52 -22.22
C ASP A 355 25.50 12.93 -22.57
N ARG A 356 24.29 13.27 -22.11
CA ARG A 356 23.60 14.51 -22.51
C ARG A 356 23.71 15.65 -21.51
N LYS A 357 24.28 15.38 -20.32
CA LYS A 357 24.46 16.34 -19.22
C LYS A 357 23.23 17.23 -19.05
N TYR A 358 22.08 16.63 -18.73
CA TYR A 358 20.89 17.37 -18.33
C TYR A 358 21.18 18.11 -17.01
N GLU A 359 21.88 19.24 -17.09
CA GLU A 359 22.23 20.12 -15.97
C GLU A 359 20.97 20.76 -15.41
#